data_AF-A0A0Q6ED54-F1
#
_entry.id   AF-A0A0Q6ED54-F1
#
_cell.length_a   1.000
_cell.length_b   1.000
_cell.length_c   1.000
_cell.angle_alpha   90.00
_cell.angle_beta   90.00
_cell.angle_gamma   90.00
#
_symmetry.space_group_name_H-M   'P 1'
#
loop_
_entity.id
_entity.type
_entity.pdbx_description
1 polymer ?
#
loop_
_entity_poly.entity_id
_entity_poly.type
_entity_poly.pdbx_seq_one_letter_code
_entity_poly.pdbx_strand_id
1 'polypeptide(L)'
;MVGKSKKRGQRSSYRLLMLHLLKWEFQPERRSRSWRNTIDRERENIIDYEEKGKGRRIGEADFDDLYQSARRLAADETGLPLGAFPSLCPYSLDMLRDLSAMPDPSPCR
;
A
#
# COMPACT_ATOMS: atom_id res chain seq x y z
N MET A 1 -9.77 -27.56 2.44
CA MET A 1 -8.82 -26.84 1.56
C MET A 1 -8.54 -25.44 2.12
N VAL A 2 -7.49 -25.26 2.92
CA VAL A 2 -7.16 -23.96 3.57
C VAL A 2 -5.79 -23.42 3.10
N GLY A 3 -5.64 -23.23 1.79
CA GLY A 3 -4.35 -22.81 1.20
C GLY A 3 -4.39 -21.52 0.38
N LYS A 4 -5.57 -21.06 -0.04
CA LYS A 4 -5.72 -19.91 -0.96
C LYS A 4 -6.06 -18.58 -0.26
N SER A 5 -6.69 -18.62 0.91
CA SER A 5 -7.16 -17.40 1.60
C SER A 5 -6.01 -16.57 2.19
N LYS A 6 -4.98 -17.23 2.75
CA LYS A 6 -3.83 -16.54 3.36
C LYS A 6 -3.02 -15.71 2.34
N LYS A 7 -2.82 -16.26 1.13
CA LYS A 7 -2.16 -15.57 0.01
C LYS A 7 -2.93 -14.35 -0.49
N ARG A 8 -4.26 -14.38 -0.41
CA ARG A 8 -5.11 -13.24 -0.77
C ARG A 8 -5.04 -12.15 0.29
N GLY A 9 -5.04 -12.52 1.58
CA GLY A 9 -4.89 -11.58 2.69
C GLY A 9 -3.63 -10.72 2.58
N GLN A 10 -2.47 -11.34 2.40
CA GLN A 10 -1.19 -10.62 2.23
C GLN A 10 -1.22 -9.63 1.05
N ARG A 11 -1.67 -10.07 -0.12
CA ARG A 11 -1.80 -9.21 -1.31
C ARG A 11 -2.79 -8.07 -1.09
N SER A 12 -3.90 -8.33 -0.41
CA SER A 12 -4.87 -7.30 -0.06
C SER A 12 -4.27 -6.25 0.89
N SER A 13 -3.50 -6.66 1.90
CA SER A 13 -2.83 -5.72 2.80
C SER A 13 -1.83 -4.83 2.08
N TYR A 14 -0.99 -5.38 1.18
CA TYR A 14 -0.10 -4.56 0.35
C TYR A 14 -0.86 -3.56 -0.53
N ARG A 15 -1.94 -4.00 -1.19
CA ARG A 15 -2.78 -3.10 -2.00
C ARG A 15 -3.40 -1.99 -1.16
N LEU A 16 -3.99 -2.32 -0.01
CA LEU A 16 -4.62 -1.35 0.87
C LEU A 16 -3.60 -0.36 1.44
N LEU A 17 -2.42 -0.85 1.80
CA LEU A 17 -1.30 -0.01 2.26
C LEU A 17 -0.90 0.99 1.18
N MET A 18 -0.58 0.52 -0.04
CA MET A 18 -0.23 1.39 -1.17
C MET A 18 -1.34 2.38 -1.51
N LEU A 19 -2.60 1.94 -1.51
CA LEU A 19 -3.77 2.79 -1.74
C LEU A 19 -3.84 3.93 -0.71
N HIS A 20 -3.70 3.61 0.58
CA HIS A 20 -3.75 4.62 1.63
C HIS A 20 -2.54 5.56 1.60
N LEU A 21 -1.36 5.08 1.21
CA LEU A 21 -0.17 5.92 1.02
C LEU A 21 -0.34 6.90 -0.15
N LEU A 22 -0.87 6.44 -1.29
CA LEU A 22 -1.20 7.32 -2.41
C LEU A 22 -2.25 8.35 -1.99
N LYS A 23 -3.30 7.95 -1.29
CA LYS A 23 -4.29 8.90 -0.75
C LYS A 23 -3.65 9.89 0.22
N TRP A 24 -2.70 9.44 1.05
CA TRP A 24 -1.99 10.28 2.00
C TRP A 24 -1.14 11.35 1.31
N GLU A 25 -0.45 11.02 0.23
CA GLU A 25 0.36 11.98 -0.53
C GLU A 25 -0.49 12.92 -1.39
N PHE A 26 -1.48 12.39 -2.11
CA PHE A 26 -2.24 13.16 -3.11
C PHE A 26 -3.49 13.85 -2.58
N GLN A 27 -3.99 13.48 -1.40
CA GLN A 27 -5.09 14.17 -0.71
C GLN A 27 -4.69 14.59 0.72
N PRO A 28 -3.73 15.53 0.86
CA PRO A 28 -3.29 15.99 2.17
C PRO A 28 -4.42 16.60 3.01
N GLU A 29 -5.41 17.22 2.35
CA GLU A 29 -6.57 17.84 2.99
C GLU A 29 -7.52 16.83 3.66
N ARG A 30 -7.52 15.56 3.23
CA ARG A 30 -8.37 14.49 3.78
C ARG A 30 -7.63 13.56 4.74
N ARG A 31 -6.41 13.91 5.14
CA ARG A 31 -5.63 13.14 6.11
C ARG A 31 -6.37 13.06 7.42
N SER A 32 -6.68 11.83 7.83
CA SER A 32 -7.32 11.56 9.11
C SER A 32 -6.49 10.55 9.91
N ARG A 33 -6.67 10.57 11.24
CA ARG A 33 -6.11 9.52 12.12
C ARG A 33 -6.55 8.12 11.70
N SER A 34 -7.76 7.98 11.17
CA SER A 34 -8.26 6.69 10.67
C SER A 34 -7.42 6.15 9.52
N TRP A 35 -6.97 7.01 8.58
CA TRP A 35 -6.11 6.56 7.48
C TRP A 35 -4.74 6.10 7.97
N ARG A 36 -4.16 6.82 8.94
CA ARG A 36 -2.90 6.41 9.58
C ARG A 36 -3.05 5.06 10.28
N ASN A 37 -4.12 4.89 11.08
CA ASN A 37 -4.38 3.63 11.76
C ASN A 37 -4.54 2.46 10.77
N THR A 38 -5.17 2.68 9.62
CA THR A 38 -5.26 1.66 8.56
C THR A 38 -3.88 1.33 8.00
N ILE A 39 -3.05 2.34 7.72
CA ILE A 39 -1.66 2.14 7.26
C ILE A 39 -0.89 1.27 8.27
N ASP A 40 -0.90 1.64 9.55
CA ASP A 40 -0.19 0.93 10.60
C ASP A 40 -0.69 -0.52 10.72
N ARG A 41 -2.00 -0.72 10.70
CA ARG A 41 -2.61 -2.06 10.74
C ARG A 41 -2.21 -2.92 9.53
N GLU A 42 -2.23 -2.37 8.32
CA GLU A 42 -1.83 -3.15 7.14
C GLU A 42 -0.33 -3.45 7.12
N ARG A 43 0.51 -2.56 7.67
CA ARG A 43 1.95 -2.82 7.87
C ARG A 43 2.18 -3.94 8.87
N GLU A 44 1.51 -3.90 10.03
CA GLU A 44 1.55 -4.99 11.01
C GLU A 44 1.10 -6.30 10.38
N ASN A 45 -0.01 -6.30 9.63
CA ASN A 45 -0.48 -7.49 8.90
C ASN A 45 0.60 -8.05 7.96
N ILE A 46 1.28 -7.20 7.19
CA ILE A 46 2.36 -7.60 6.28
C ILE A 46 3.50 -8.27 7.04
N ILE A 47 3.98 -7.64 8.12
CA ILE A 47 5.02 -8.21 8.99
C ILE A 47 4.55 -9.55 9.54
N ASP A 48 3.31 -9.64 10.02
CA ASP A 48 2.72 -10.86 10.55
C ASP A 48 2.65 -11.98 9.50
N TYR A 49 2.36 -11.66 8.23
CA TYR A 49 2.34 -12.62 7.13
C TYR A 49 3.75 -13.12 6.77
N GLU A 50 4.75 -12.23 6.80
CA GLU A 50 6.15 -12.56 6.49
C GLU A 50 6.83 -13.32 7.65
N GLU A 51 6.76 -12.81 8.88
CA GLU A 51 7.37 -13.39 10.08
C GLU A 51 6.78 -14.76 10.43
N LYS A 52 5.45 -14.91 10.38
CA LYS A 52 4.80 -16.18 10.74
C LYS A 52 4.88 -17.23 9.62
N GLY A 53 5.60 -16.96 8.53
CA GLY A 53 5.72 -17.85 7.37
C GLY A 53 4.36 -18.20 6.73
N LYS A 54 3.34 -17.37 6.96
CA LYS A 54 1.96 -17.60 6.48
C LYS A 54 1.74 -17.08 5.06
N GLY A 55 2.67 -16.28 4.54
CA GLY A 55 2.70 -15.72 3.19
C GLY A 55 3.88 -16.22 2.33
N ARG A 56 3.93 -15.78 1.07
CA ARG A 56 5.11 -15.91 0.20
C ARG A 56 5.81 -14.55 0.20
N ARG A 57 7.15 -14.51 0.19
CA ARG A 57 7.89 -13.26 -0.05
C ARG A 57 7.43 -12.68 -1.39
N ILE A 58 6.77 -11.53 -1.37
CA ILE A 58 6.32 -10.84 -2.57
C ILE A 58 7.57 -10.39 -3.31
N GLY A 59 7.72 -10.84 -4.57
CA GLY A 59 8.80 -10.38 -5.44
C GLY A 59 8.44 -9.04 -6.09
N GLU A 60 9.41 -8.41 -6.75
CA GLU A 60 9.22 -7.12 -7.45
C GLU A 60 8.11 -7.17 -8.52
N ALA A 61 7.99 -8.27 -9.25
CA ALA A 61 6.92 -8.43 -10.26
C ALA A 61 5.52 -8.48 -9.62
N ASP A 62 5.36 -9.23 -8.52
CA ASP A 62 4.10 -9.25 -7.76
C ASP A 62 3.84 -7.86 -7.14
N PHE A 63 4.89 -7.14 -6.77
CA PHE A 63 4.83 -5.81 -6.16
C PHE A 63 4.33 -4.74 -7.13
N ASP A 64 4.86 -4.72 -8.36
CA ASP A 64 4.41 -3.78 -9.40
C ASP A 64 2.94 -4.00 -9.76
N ASP A 65 2.51 -5.26 -9.93
CA ASP A 65 1.10 -5.60 -10.17
C ASP A 65 0.18 -5.13 -9.03
N LEU A 66 0.61 -5.27 -7.79
CA LEU A 66 -0.11 -4.77 -6.61
C LEU A 66 -0.21 -3.25 -6.63
N TYR A 67 0.88 -2.57 -6.98
CA TYR A 67 0.93 -1.11 -7.09
C TYR A 67 0.02 -0.60 -8.20
N GLN A 68 0.09 -1.15 -9.41
CA GLN A 68 -0.80 -0.74 -10.51
C GLN A 68 -2.27 -0.92 -10.14
N SER A 69 -2.60 -1.99 -9.42
CA SER A 69 -3.95 -2.21 -8.91
C SER A 69 -4.34 -1.16 -7.88
N ALA A 70 -3.47 -0.87 -6.90
CA ALA A 70 -3.70 0.12 -5.85
C ALA A 70 -3.83 1.53 -6.43
N ARG A 71 -3.04 1.87 -7.44
CA ARG A 71 -3.09 3.14 -8.18
C ARG A 71 -4.42 3.34 -8.89
N ARG A 72 -4.97 2.29 -9.52
CA ARG A 72 -6.32 2.35 -10.13
C ARG A 72 -7.41 2.56 -9.09
N LEU A 73 -7.35 1.84 -7.98
CA LEU A 73 -8.26 2.04 -6.85
C LEU A 73 -8.13 3.44 -6.25
N ALA A 74 -6.90 3.98 -6.14
CA ALA A 74 -6.68 5.32 -5.64
C ALA A 74 -7.31 6.34 -6.56
N ALA A 75 -7.10 6.25 -7.87
CA ALA A 75 -7.75 7.11 -8.86
C ALA A 75 -9.28 7.07 -8.73
N ASP A 76 -9.85 5.88 -8.60
CA ASP A 76 -11.30 5.68 -8.45
C ASP A 76 -11.84 6.29 -7.14
N GLU A 77 -11.19 6.05 -5.99
CA GLU A 77 -11.62 6.57 -4.69
C GLU A 77 -11.36 8.08 -4.50
N THR A 78 -10.29 8.60 -5.11
CA THR A 78 -9.90 10.01 -5.01
C THR A 78 -10.60 10.88 -6.05
N GLY A 79 -11.09 10.29 -7.15
CA GLY A 79 -11.56 11.01 -8.32
C GLY A 79 -10.42 11.68 -9.13
N LEU A 80 -9.16 11.44 -8.78
CA LEU A 80 -8.01 11.98 -9.52
C LEU A 80 -7.70 11.10 -10.74
N PRO A 81 -7.24 11.69 -11.86
CA PRO A 81 -6.85 10.91 -13.02
C PRO A 81 -5.66 10.00 -12.68
N LEU A 82 -5.60 8.82 -13.28
CA LEU A 82 -4.45 7.90 -13.13
C LEU A 82 -3.10 8.59 -13.38
N GLY A 83 -3.07 9.54 -14.33
CA GLY A 83 -1.88 10.33 -14.66
C GLY A 83 -1.39 11.26 -13.55
N ALA A 84 -2.22 11.56 -12.55
CA ALA A 84 -1.77 12.30 -11.36
C ALA A 84 -0.84 11.44 -10.49
N PHE A 85 -1.04 10.12 -10.48
CA PHE A 85 -0.20 9.19 -9.73
C PHE A 85 0.97 8.70 -10.57
N PRO A 86 2.16 8.50 -9.97
CA PRO A 86 3.33 8.04 -10.70
C PRO A 86 3.08 6.66 -11.34
N SER A 87 3.63 6.45 -12.53
CA SER A 87 3.49 5.19 -13.25
C SER A 87 4.30 4.06 -12.64
N LEU A 88 5.44 4.39 -12.03
CA LEU A 88 6.30 3.49 -11.28
C LEU A 88 6.05 3.64 -9.80
N CYS A 89 6.16 2.55 -9.05
CA CYS A 89 6.00 2.59 -7.60
C CYS A 89 7.11 3.45 -6.96
N PRO A 90 6.78 4.55 -6.26
CA PRO A 90 7.79 5.36 -5.57
C PRO A 90 8.23 4.72 -4.25
N TYR A 91 7.51 3.70 -3.76
CA TYR A 91 7.76 3.06 -2.48
C TYR A 91 8.60 1.81 -2.63
N SER A 92 9.57 1.63 -1.74
CA SER A 92 10.31 0.37 -1.61
C SER A 92 9.62 -0.59 -0.66
N LEU A 93 9.79 -1.89 -0.86
CA LEU A 93 9.30 -2.92 0.08
C LEU A 93 9.78 -2.67 1.51
N ASP A 94 11.01 -2.18 1.68
CA ASP A 94 11.58 -1.82 2.97
C ASP A 94 10.81 -0.68 3.64
N MET A 95 10.52 0.38 2.89
CA MET A 95 9.71 1.51 3.36
C MET A 95 8.31 1.07 3.81
N LEU A 96 7.71 0.09 3.12
CA LEU A 96 6.40 -0.46 3.49
C LEU A 96 6.46 -1.36 4.73
N ARG A 97 7.60 -1.96 5.03
CA ARG A 97 7.80 -2.74 6.26
C ARG A 97 8.06 -1.86 7.48
N ASP A 98 8.42 -0.60 7.28
CA ASP A 98 9.00 0.21 8.34
C ASP A 98 8.09 0.68 9.50
N LEU A 99 6.76 0.72 9.50
CA LEU A 99 5.92 1.32 10.59
C LEU A 99 6.14 2.81 10.89
N SER A 100 7.37 3.32 11.01
CA SER A 100 7.68 4.72 11.29
C SER A 100 7.77 5.57 10.01
N ALA A 101 8.15 4.97 8.89
CA ALA A 101 8.35 5.65 7.62
C ALA A 101 7.00 6.02 6.99
N MET A 102 6.58 7.26 7.20
CA MET A 102 5.48 7.85 6.45
C MET A 102 6.05 8.57 5.23
N PRO A 103 5.46 8.42 4.03
CA PRO A 103 5.83 9.25 2.91
C PRO A 103 5.48 10.69 3.27
N ASP A 104 6.50 11.55 3.25
CA ASP A 104 6.27 12.98 3.30
C ASP A 104 5.47 13.36 2.05
N PRO A 105 4.44 14.24 2.12
CA PRO A 105 3.87 14.79 0.90
C PRO A 105 5.03 15.38 0.10
N SER A 106 5.34 14.78 -1.06
CA SER A 106 6.20 15.44 -2.03
C SER A 106 5.68 16.88 -2.16
N PRO A 107 6.45 17.91 -1.75
CA PRO A 107 5.98 19.27 -1.88
C PRO A 107 5.79 19.49 -3.37
N CYS A 108 4.57 19.87 -3.78
CA CYS A 108 4.30 20.32 -5.14
C CYS A 108 5.46 21.21 -5.58
N ARG A 109 6.21 20.77 -6.59
CA ARG A 109 7.27 21.54 -7.23
C ARG A 109 6.90 21.78 -8.67
#